data_AF-A0A674KBD4-F1
#
_entry.id   AF-A0A674KBD4-F1
#
_cell.length_a   1.000
_cell.length_b   1.000
_cell.length_c   1.000
_cell.angle_alpha   90.00
_cell.angle_beta   90.00
_cell.angle_gamma   90.00
#
_symmetry.space_group_name_H-M   'P 1'
#
loop_
_entity.id
_entity.type
_entity.pdbx_description
1 polymer ?
#
loop_
_entity_poly.entity_id
_entity_poly.type
_entity_poly.pdbx_seq_one_letter_code
_entity_poly.pdbx_strand_id
1 'polypeptide(L)'
;MVGTGPGGKLSELARCTVVNYNGDVIYDKYIRPELPIVDYRTRWSGITRQHMQNATPFSAAQREILKILKDKIVVGHAIHNDFRALKYFHPRSRTRDTSRIPLLNRKAGLPVKVSASLKSLARQLLHKRIQVGQKGHSSVEDARTSMELYRLVEVQWEQELASSHPSSPPRTPTDSCTDSDHYMEDQYWPKDLNIDCK
;
A
#
# COMPACT_ATOMS: atom_id res chain seq x y z
N MET A 1 -7.91 5.66 -10.89
CA MET A 1 -8.28 6.92 -10.19
C MET A 1 -8.76 7.96 -11.20
N VAL A 2 -9.50 8.96 -10.73
CA VAL A 2 -9.97 10.15 -11.49
C VAL A 2 -9.55 11.43 -10.77
N GLY A 3 -9.66 12.58 -11.45
CA GLY A 3 -9.40 13.91 -10.93
C GLY A 3 -10.65 14.60 -10.37
N THR A 4 -10.57 15.07 -9.14
CA THR A 4 -11.61 15.86 -8.45
C THR A 4 -11.03 17.17 -7.88
N GLY A 5 -11.90 18.04 -7.37
CA GLY A 5 -11.51 19.33 -6.78
C GLY A 5 -10.99 20.35 -7.80
N PRO A 6 -10.47 21.51 -7.35
CA PRO A 6 -10.03 22.59 -8.23
C PRO A 6 -9.00 22.11 -9.26
N GLY A 7 -9.34 22.23 -10.54
CA GLY A 7 -8.50 21.80 -11.67
C GLY A 7 -8.23 20.29 -11.74
N GLY A 8 -9.03 19.45 -11.06
CA GLY A 8 -8.87 17.99 -11.10
C GLY A 8 -7.58 17.48 -10.45
N LYS A 9 -6.96 18.28 -9.57
CA LYS A 9 -5.65 17.98 -8.96
C LYS A 9 -5.73 16.89 -7.89
N LEU A 10 -6.88 16.71 -7.25
CA LEU A 10 -7.08 15.65 -6.25
C LEU A 10 -7.31 14.31 -6.97
N SER A 11 -6.60 13.27 -6.55
CA SER A 11 -6.74 11.93 -7.13
C SER A 11 -7.67 11.09 -6.26
N GLU A 12 -8.82 10.71 -6.80
CA GLU A 12 -9.84 9.95 -6.08
C GLU A 12 -10.07 8.56 -6.71
N LEU A 13 -10.51 7.62 -5.88
CA LEU A 13 -10.76 6.24 -6.28
C LEU A 13 -11.99 6.12 -7.18
N ALA A 14 -11.83 5.50 -8.36
CA ALA A 14 -12.90 5.36 -9.35
C ALA A 14 -13.14 3.93 -9.84
N ARG A 15 -12.18 3.05 -9.60
CA ARG A 15 -12.27 1.60 -9.79
C ARG A 15 -11.26 0.97 -8.85
N CYS A 16 -11.62 -0.13 -8.22
CA CYS A 16 -10.71 -0.92 -7.40
C CYS A 16 -10.86 -2.37 -7.80
N THR A 17 -9.73 -3.04 -7.99
CA THR A 17 -9.65 -4.47 -8.19
C THR A 17 -8.80 -5.08 -7.08
N VAL A 18 -9.28 -6.17 -6.48
CA VAL A 18 -8.51 -7.02 -5.57
C VAL A 18 -8.47 -8.42 -6.15
N VAL A 19 -7.29 -9.02 -6.14
CA VAL A 19 -7.06 -10.40 -6.59
C VAL A 19 -6.56 -11.24 -5.42
N ASN A 20 -6.84 -12.54 -5.46
CA ASN A 20 -6.23 -13.49 -4.53
C ASN A 20 -4.77 -13.82 -4.93
N TYR A 21 -4.12 -14.70 -4.17
CA TYR A 21 -2.74 -15.14 -4.43
C TYR A 21 -2.54 -15.77 -5.83
N ASN A 22 -3.57 -16.46 -6.34
CA ASN A 22 -3.53 -17.11 -7.65
C ASN A 22 -3.78 -16.13 -8.81
N GLY A 23 -4.21 -14.89 -8.52
CA GLY A 23 -4.58 -13.89 -9.52
C GLY A 23 -6.07 -13.89 -9.89
N ASP A 24 -6.91 -14.66 -9.19
CA ASP A 24 -8.36 -14.63 -9.38
C ASP A 24 -8.93 -13.34 -8.82
N VAL A 25 -9.86 -12.72 -9.55
CA VAL A 25 -10.51 -11.48 -9.13
C VAL A 25 -11.53 -11.80 -8.04
N ILE A 26 -11.34 -11.22 -6.85
CA ILE A 26 -12.27 -11.36 -5.72
C ILE A 26 -13.08 -10.08 -5.46
N TYR A 27 -12.64 -8.97 -6.04
CA TYR A 27 -13.35 -7.70 -6.03
C TYR A 27 -12.99 -6.92 -7.28
N ASP A 28 -13.96 -6.45 -8.05
CA ASP A 28 -13.74 -5.50 -9.14
C ASP A 28 -14.98 -4.64 -9.31
N LYS A 29 -14.91 -3.37 -8.90
CA LYS A 29 -16.05 -2.45 -8.97
C LYS A 29 -15.60 -1.06 -9.40
N TYR A 30 -16.45 -0.42 -10.19
CA TYR A 30 -16.41 1.03 -10.39
C TYR A 30 -16.97 1.74 -9.16
N ILE A 31 -16.31 2.83 -8.77
CA ILE A 31 -16.56 3.52 -7.51
C ILE A 31 -16.85 4.98 -7.84
N ARG A 32 -17.93 5.53 -7.28
CA ARG A 32 -18.27 6.94 -7.42
C ARG A 32 -17.58 7.73 -6.29
N PRO A 33 -16.62 8.61 -6.60
CA PRO A 33 -16.01 9.47 -5.59
C PRO A 33 -17.03 10.35 -4.86
N GLU A 34 -16.66 10.81 -3.67
CA GLU A 34 -17.48 11.75 -2.88
C GLU A 34 -17.53 13.13 -3.53
N LEU A 35 -16.39 13.58 -4.07
CA LEU A 35 -16.28 14.84 -4.78
C LEU A 35 -16.65 14.71 -6.27
N PRO A 36 -17.24 15.75 -6.88
CA PRO A 36 -17.51 15.76 -8.31
C PRO A 36 -16.24 15.51 -9.15
N ILE A 37 -16.38 14.66 -10.17
CA ILE A 37 -15.32 14.37 -11.12
C ILE A 37 -15.18 15.54 -12.08
N VAL A 38 -13.98 16.12 -12.12
CA VAL A 38 -13.61 17.20 -13.04
C VAL A 38 -12.84 16.65 -14.24
N ASP A 39 -12.03 15.60 -14.03
CA ASP A 39 -11.28 14.93 -15.09
C ASP A 39 -11.31 13.41 -14.89
N TYR A 40 -11.79 12.67 -15.88
CA TYR A 40 -11.82 11.20 -15.84
C TYR A 40 -10.44 10.56 -15.98
N ARG A 41 -9.45 11.30 -16.49
CA ARG A 41 -8.11 10.80 -16.76
C ARG A 41 -8.13 9.55 -17.65
N THR A 42 -9.08 9.47 -18.58
CA THR A 42 -9.42 8.25 -19.34
C THR A 42 -8.22 7.64 -20.06
N ARG A 43 -7.33 8.48 -20.62
CA ARG A 43 -6.10 8.03 -21.30
C ARG A 43 -5.16 7.21 -20.40
N TRP A 44 -5.25 7.37 -19.07
CA TRP A 44 -4.46 6.62 -18.08
C TRP A 44 -5.32 5.60 -17.35
N SER A 45 -6.55 5.96 -16.97
CA SER A 45 -7.39 5.17 -16.05
C SER A 45 -8.35 4.22 -16.75
N GLY A 46 -8.65 4.46 -18.03
CA GLY A 46 -9.74 3.79 -18.76
C GLY A 46 -11.14 4.10 -18.23
N ILE A 47 -11.28 5.01 -17.25
CA ILE A 47 -12.58 5.38 -16.68
C ILE A 47 -13.28 6.37 -17.60
N THR A 48 -14.58 6.18 -17.81
CA THR A 48 -15.45 7.05 -18.59
C THR A 48 -16.66 7.46 -17.74
N ARG A 49 -17.40 8.46 -18.20
CA ARG A 49 -18.66 8.88 -17.55
C ARG A 49 -19.69 7.75 -17.46
N GLN A 50 -19.73 6.87 -18.46
CA GLN A 50 -20.66 5.73 -18.48
C GLN A 50 -20.41 4.78 -17.30
N HIS A 51 -19.15 4.54 -16.94
CA HIS A 51 -18.82 3.70 -15.77
C HIS A 51 -19.37 4.26 -14.45
N MET A 52 -19.66 5.56 -14.36
CA MET A 52 -20.16 6.20 -13.14
C MET A 52 -21.67 6.09 -12.96
N GLN A 53 -22.42 5.71 -14.00
CA GLN A 53 -23.89 5.63 -13.93
C GLN A 53 -24.38 4.63 -12.87
N ASN A 54 -23.72 3.47 -12.79
CA ASN A 54 -24.03 2.39 -11.85
C ASN A 54 -22.87 2.14 -10.87
N ALA A 55 -21.99 3.13 -10.66
CA ALA A 55 -20.85 2.98 -9.78
C ALA A 55 -21.26 2.91 -8.31
N THR A 56 -20.58 2.05 -7.55
CA THR A 56 -20.81 1.91 -6.11
C THR A 56 -20.37 3.18 -5.38
N PRO A 57 -21.18 3.75 -4.47
CA PRO A 57 -20.75 4.90 -3.67
C PRO A 57 -19.46 4.61 -2.89
N PHE A 58 -18.54 5.58 -2.82
CA PHE A 58 -17.25 5.43 -2.16
C PHE A 58 -17.34 4.80 -0.77
N SER A 59 -18.24 5.29 0.09
CA SER A 59 -18.39 4.77 1.46
C SER A 59 -18.82 3.30 1.53
N ALA A 60 -19.64 2.82 0.58
CA ALA A 60 -20.02 1.42 0.49
C ALA A 60 -18.84 0.56 0.01
N ALA A 61 -18.20 0.97 -1.08
CA ALA A 61 -17.03 0.30 -1.64
C ALA A 61 -15.87 0.22 -0.64
N GLN A 62 -15.60 1.31 0.08
CA GLN A 62 -14.54 1.38 1.08
C GLN A 62 -14.77 0.33 2.18
N ARG A 63 -15.99 0.23 2.74
CA ARG A 63 -16.31 -0.78 3.76
C ARG A 63 -16.11 -2.21 3.24
N GLU A 64 -16.53 -2.49 2.01
CA GLU A 64 -16.34 -3.80 1.37
C GLU A 64 -14.86 -4.13 1.20
N ILE A 65 -14.07 -3.19 0.66
CA ILE A 65 -12.62 -3.36 0.46
C ILE A 65 -11.92 -3.57 1.80
N LEU A 66 -12.19 -2.72 2.81
CA LEU A 66 -11.55 -2.84 4.12
C LEU A 66 -11.87 -4.16 4.81
N LYS A 67 -13.08 -4.71 4.61
CA LYS A 67 -13.42 -6.05 5.10
C LYS A 67 -12.55 -7.13 4.45
N ILE A 68 -12.23 -7.00 3.17
CA ILE A 68 -11.33 -7.92 2.45
C ILE A 68 -9.88 -7.78 2.92
N LEU A 69 -9.40 -6.54 3.11
CA LEU A 69 -8.02 -6.27 3.50
C LEU A 69 -7.72 -6.57 4.98
N LYS A 70 -8.76 -6.70 5.82
CA LYS A 70 -8.61 -6.94 7.25
C LYS A 70 -7.78 -8.20 7.51
N ASP A 71 -6.74 -8.04 8.31
CA ASP A 71 -5.80 -9.10 8.71
C ASP A 71 -5.09 -9.82 7.56
N LYS A 72 -5.01 -9.18 6.39
CA LYS A 72 -4.28 -9.70 5.22
C LYS A 72 -2.95 -8.99 5.03
N ILE A 73 -2.05 -9.71 4.37
CA ILE A 73 -0.90 -9.11 3.69
C ILE A 73 -1.42 -8.54 2.37
N VAL A 74 -1.10 -7.28 2.09
CA VAL A 74 -1.52 -6.62 0.85
C VAL A 74 -0.31 -6.35 -0.03
N VAL A 75 -0.36 -6.92 -1.24
CA VAL A 75 0.65 -6.78 -2.28
C VAL A 75 0.15 -5.78 -3.32
N GLY A 76 1.03 -4.89 -3.78
CA GLY A 76 0.72 -3.99 -4.90
C GLY A 76 1.95 -3.31 -5.45
N HIS A 77 1.76 -2.33 -6.33
CA HIS A 77 2.84 -1.59 -6.97
C HIS A 77 2.63 -0.09 -6.80
N ALA A 78 3.55 0.57 -6.08
CA ALA A 78 3.37 1.94 -5.61
C ALA A 78 2.06 2.12 -4.81
N ILE A 79 1.74 1.10 -4.00
CA ILE A 79 0.43 0.88 -3.37
C ILE A 79 0.01 1.98 -2.38
N HIS A 80 0.98 2.78 -1.93
CA HIS A 80 0.70 3.97 -1.11
C HIS A 80 -0.23 4.97 -1.82
N ASN A 81 -0.22 5.03 -3.16
CA ASN A 81 -1.15 5.85 -3.93
C ASN A 81 -2.58 5.31 -3.83
N ASP A 82 -2.75 3.99 -3.91
CA ASP A 82 -4.04 3.32 -3.78
C ASP A 82 -4.60 3.47 -2.37
N PHE A 83 -3.78 3.29 -1.33
CA PHE A 83 -4.17 3.51 0.06
C PHE A 83 -4.60 4.95 0.34
N ARG A 84 -3.89 5.93 -0.24
CA ARG A 84 -4.29 7.34 -0.16
C ARG A 84 -5.66 7.57 -0.81
N ALA A 85 -5.90 7.03 -2.00
CA ALA A 85 -7.18 7.14 -2.69
C ALA A 85 -8.32 6.38 -1.97
N LEU A 86 -7.99 5.30 -1.27
CA LEU A 86 -8.92 4.56 -0.41
C LEU A 86 -9.15 5.22 0.95
N LYS A 87 -8.42 6.31 1.27
CA LYS A 87 -8.43 6.98 2.58
C LYS A 87 -8.17 5.98 3.73
N TYR A 88 -7.18 5.10 3.54
CA TYR A 88 -6.88 4.00 4.45
C TYR A 88 -5.38 3.89 4.75
N PHE A 89 -5.04 3.47 5.96
CA PHE A 89 -3.67 3.15 6.37
C PHE A 89 -3.55 1.66 6.64
N HIS A 90 -2.85 0.94 5.77
CA HIS A 90 -2.54 -0.47 5.99
C HIS A 90 -1.25 -0.62 6.81
N PRO A 91 -1.17 -1.57 7.77
CA PRO A 91 0.05 -1.77 8.55
C PRO A 91 1.27 -2.02 7.66
N ARG A 92 2.37 -1.33 7.94
CA ARG A 92 3.60 -1.42 7.13
C ARG A 92 4.18 -2.83 7.14
N SER A 93 4.13 -3.53 8.28
CA SER A 93 4.53 -4.94 8.41
C SER A 93 3.67 -5.90 7.58
N ARG A 94 2.47 -5.48 7.15
CA ARG A 94 1.55 -6.23 6.31
C ARG A 94 1.50 -5.73 4.85
N THR A 95 2.33 -4.75 4.47
CA THR A 95 2.35 -4.19 3.11
C THR A 95 3.56 -4.69 2.30
N ARG A 96 3.33 -5.18 1.09
CA ARG A 96 4.37 -5.59 0.12
C ARG A 96 4.27 -4.69 -1.12
N ASP A 97 5.09 -3.64 -1.18
CA ASP A 97 5.16 -2.74 -2.34
C ASP A 97 6.26 -3.18 -3.31
N THR A 98 5.85 -3.70 -4.46
CA THR A 98 6.76 -4.23 -5.50
C THR A 98 7.53 -3.15 -6.26
N SER A 99 7.17 -1.87 -6.12
CA SER A 99 7.82 -0.78 -6.88
C SER A 99 9.20 -0.41 -6.36
N ARG A 100 9.49 -0.65 -5.07
CA ARG A 100 10.72 -0.20 -4.39
C ARG A 100 11.56 -1.34 -3.80
N ILE A 101 11.23 -2.60 -4.10
CA ILE A 101 11.91 -3.74 -3.49
C ILE A 101 13.24 -4.05 -4.22
N PRO A 102 14.40 -4.07 -3.52
CA PRO A 102 15.70 -4.40 -4.09
C PRO A 102 15.76 -5.74 -4.82
N LEU A 103 15.02 -6.75 -4.35
CA LEU A 103 15.02 -8.11 -4.89
C LEU A 103 14.56 -8.17 -6.35
N LEU A 104 13.47 -7.46 -6.67
CA LEU A 104 12.96 -7.40 -8.04
C LEU A 104 13.91 -6.63 -8.95
N ASN A 105 14.49 -5.53 -8.48
CA ASN A 105 15.46 -4.75 -9.27
C ASN A 105 16.70 -5.59 -9.61
N ARG A 106 17.27 -6.31 -8.64
CA ARG A 106 18.42 -7.20 -8.88
C ARG A 106 18.08 -8.27 -9.91
N LYS A 107 16.95 -8.97 -9.75
CA LYS A 107 16.51 -9.99 -10.71
C LYS A 107 16.28 -9.41 -12.11
N ALA A 108 15.81 -8.18 -12.20
CA ALA A 108 15.50 -7.51 -13.47
C ALA A 108 16.72 -6.84 -14.14
N GLY A 109 17.90 -6.90 -13.51
CA GLY A 109 19.09 -6.17 -13.97
C GLY A 109 18.94 -4.64 -13.91
N LEU A 110 18.13 -4.13 -12.99
CA LEU A 110 17.89 -2.70 -12.79
C LEU A 110 18.67 -2.15 -11.59
N PRO A 111 18.96 -0.83 -11.53
CA PRO A 111 19.62 -0.23 -10.37
C PRO A 111 18.83 -0.52 -9.07
N VAL A 112 19.53 -0.93 -8.02
CA VAL A 112 18.86 -1.46 -6.81
C VAL A 112 18.00 -0.43 -6.09
N LYS A 113 18.44 0.84 -6.06
CA LYS A 113 17.81 1.92 -5.27
C LYS A 113 16.74 2.73 -6.02
N VAL A 114 16.36 2.35 -7.24
CA VAL A 114 15.35 3.09 -8.01
C VAL A 114 13.97 2.47 -7.88
N SER A 115 12.93 3.29 -8.03
CA SER A 115 11.56 2.78 -8.19
C SER A 115 11.40 2.30 -9.63
N ALA A 116 11.28 0.99 -9.84
CA ALA A 116 11.03 0.45 -11.17
C ALA A 116 9.53 0.53 -11.49
N SER A 117 9.19 0.82 -12.75
CA SER A 117 7.79 0.79 -13.19
C SER A 117 7.28 -0.64 -13.32
N LEU A 118 6.00 -0.85 -13.07
CA LEU A 118 5.35 -2.15 -13.22
C LEU A 118 5.58 -2.72 -14.63
N LYS A 119 5.46 -1.88 -15.65
CA LYS A 119 5.69 -2.25 -17.06
C LYS A 119 7.13 -2.71 -17.31
N SER A 120 8.13 -2.08 -16.67
CA SER A 120 9.52 -2.49 -16.80
C SER A 120 9.74 -3.86 -16.16
N LEU A 121 9.29 -4.05 -14.92
CA LEU A 121 9.42 -5.31 -14.20
C LEU A 121 8.67 -6.45 -14.89
N ALA A 122 7.44 -6.22 -15.34
CA ALA A 122 6.65 -7.20 -16.08
C ALA A 122 7.35 -7.66 -17.37
N ARG A 123 7.97 -6.72 -18.10
CA ARG A 123 8.71 -7.04 -19.33
C ARG A 123 9.98 -7.84 -19.03
N GLN A 124 10.75 -7.45 -18.02
CA GLN A 124 12.05 -8.07 -17.73
C GLN A 124 11.91 -9.43 -17.02
N LEU A 125 10.92 -9.58 -16.13
CA LEU A 125 10.82 -10.74 -15.25
C LEU A 125 9.72 -11.72 -15.61
N LEU A 126 8.62 -11.23 -16.19
CA LEU A 126 7.46 -12.06 -16.56
C LEU A 126 7.34 -12.25 -18.07
N HIS A 127 8.19 -11.59 -18.86
CA HIS A 127 8.12 -11.55 -20.33
C HIS A 127 6.75 -11.08 -20.85
N LYS A 128 6.05 -10.24 -20.07
CA LYS A 128 4.71 -9.73 -20.39
C LYS A 128 4.77 -8.28 -20.86
N ARG A 129 3.98 -7.95 -21.89
CA ARG A 129 3.72 -6.57 -22.30
C ARG A 129 2.36 -6.13 -21.78
N ILE A 130 2.38 -5.45 -20.64
CA ILE A 130 1.18 -4.90 -20.00
C ILE A 130 0.94 -3.44 -20.40
N GLN A 131 -0.27 -2.93 -20.12
CA GLN A 131 -0.65 -1.54 -20.38
C GLN A 131 -0.42 -1.19 -21.86
N VAL A 132 -0.80 -2.12 -22.74
CA VAL A 132 -0.69 -1.98 -24.19
C VAL A 132 -2.01 -1.45 -24.74
N GLY A 133 -1.98 -0.24 -25.32
CA GLY A 133 -3.15 0.36 -25.96
C GLY A 133 -3.39 1.81 -25.54
N GLN A 134 -4.44 2.41 -26.12
CA GLN A 134 -4.81 3.82 -25.88
C GLN A 134 -6.00 3.98 -24.93
N LYS A 135 -6.60 2.87 -24.46
CA LYS A 135 -7.81 2.87 -23.63
C LYS A 135 -7.53 3.02 -22.12
N GLY A 136 -6.33 3.46 -21.74
CA GLY A 136 -5.88 3.48 -20.35
C GLY A 136 -5.52 2.10 -19.80
N HIS A 137 -5.15 2.06 -18.54
CA HIS A 137 -4.67 0.86 -17.86
C HIS A 137 -5.82 0.04 -17.29
N SER A 138 -5.64 -1.29 -17.23
CA SER A 138 -6.57 -2.19 -16.58
C SER A 138 -6.11 -2.46 -15.15
N SER A 139 -6.92 -2.07 -14.15
CA SER A 139 -6.62 -2.36 -12.74
C SER A 139 -6.49 -3.86 -12.47
N VAL A 140 -7.22 -4.70 -13.22
CA VAL A 140 -7.12 -6.16 -13.13
C VAL A 140 -5.76 -6.67 -13.61
N GLU A 141 -5.28 -6.15 -14.74
CA GLU A 141 -3.95 -6.50 -15.27
C GLU A 141 -2.85 -6.07 -14.30
N ASP A 142 -2.94 -4.85 -13.77
CA ASP A 142 -1.96 -4.29 -12.85
C ASP A 142 -1.92 -5.08 -11.52
N ALA A 143 -3.07 -5.43 -10.96
CA ALA A 143 -3.18 -6.21 -9.72
C ALA A 143 -2.60 -7.63 -9.88
N ARG A 144 -2.95 -8.32 -10.97
CA ARG A 144 -2.40 -9.66 -11.28
C ARG A 144 -0.90 -9.61 -11.46
N THR A 145 -0.41 -8.66 -12.25
CA THR A 145 1.03 -8.51 -12.50
C THR A 145 1.79 -8.24 -11.21
N SER A 146 1.26 -7.39 -10.33
CA SER A 146 1.88 -7.10 -9.02
C SER A 146 1.98 -8.36 -8.15
N MET A 147 0.95 -9.19 -8.14
CA MET A 147 0.96 -10.47 -7.40
C MET A 147 1.96 -11.46 -8.01
N GLU A 148 2.00 -11.59 -9.34
CA GLU A 148 2.97 -12.44 -10.03
C GLU A 148 4.42 -12.02 -9.74
N LEU A 149 4.71 -10.72 -9.75
CA LEU A 149 6.02 -10.19 -9.39
C LEU A 149 6.38 -10.53 -7.94
N TYR A 150 5.46 -10.36 -7.00
CA TYR A 150 5.69 -10.74 -5.61
C TYR A 150 6.05 -12.23 -5.48
N ARG A 151 5.33 -13.12 -6.16
CA ARG A 151 5.58 -14.58 -6.11
C ARG A 151 6.99 -14.97 -6.60
N LEU A 152 7.62 -14.18 -7.48
CA LEU A 152 9.01 -14.42 -7.90
C LEU A 152 10.04 -14.23 -6.78
N VAL A 153 9.70 -13.46 -5.75
CA VAL A 153 10.60 -13.08 -4.66
C VAL A 153 10.05 -13.41 -3.28
N GLU A 154 8.84 -13.95 -3.19
CA GLU A 154 8.09 -14.19 -1.95
C GLU A 154 8.93 -14.90 -0.89
N VAL A 155 9.51 -16.06 -1.22
CA VAL A 155 10.29 -16.86 -0.26
C VAL A 155 11.43 -16.05 0.34
N GLN A 156 12.22 -15.38 -0.50
CA GLN A 156 13.36 -14.57 -0.05
C GLN A 156 12.89 -13.33 0.73
N TRP A 157 11.84 -12.66 0.25
CA TRP A 157 11.31 -11.45 0.89
C TRP A 157 10.81 -11.77 2.30
N GLU A 158 9.98 -12.79 2.46
CA GLU A 158 9.40 -13.13 3.77
C GLU A 158 10.47 -13.64 4.75
N GLN A 159 11.51 -14.33 4.26
CA GLN A 159 12.68 -14.69 5.09
C GLN A 159 13.47 -13.46 5.55
N GLU A 160 13.76 -12.52 4.66
CA GLU A 160 14.46 -11.27 5.00
C GLU A 160 13.65 -10.47 6.05
N LEU A 161 12.33 -10.39 5.91
CA LEU A 161 11.46 -9.76 6.90
C LEU A 161 11.49 -10.47 8.25
N ALA A 162 11.37 -11.80 8.27
CA ALA A 162 11.41 -12.59 9.51
C ALA A 162 12.75 -12.42 10.26
N SER A 163 13.87 -12.38 9.53
CA SER A 163 15.20 -12.19 10.10
C SER A 163 15.46 -10.78 10.65
N SER A 164 14.76 -9.78 10.12
CA SER A 164 14.93 -8.37 10.51
C SER A 164 14.21 -8.00 11.81
N HIS A 165 13.32 -8.86 12.30
CA HIS A 165 12.64 -8.66 13.57
C HIS A 165 13.45 -9.27 14.71
N PRO A 166 13.98 -8.48 15.67
CA PRO A 166 14.61 -9.05 16.85
C PRO A 166 13.56 -9.89 17.58
N SER A 167 13.91 -11.14 17.90
CA SER A 167 13.11 -12.01 18.78
C SER A 167 12.81 -11.24 20.06
N SER A 168 11.52 -11.05 20.38
CA SER A 168 11.14 -10.57 21.71
C SER A 168 11.80 -11.48 22.75
N PRO A 169 12.44 -10.96 23.80
CA PRO A 169 13.04 -11.80 24.81
C PRO A 169 11.97 -12.73 25.40
N PRO A 170 12.32 -13.99 25.75
CA PRO A 170 11.37 -14.92 26.34
C PRO A 170 10.78 -14.29 27.59
N ARG A 171 9.44 -14.26 27.67
CA ARG A 171 8.73 -13.88 28.90
C ARG A 171 9.17 -14.88 29.98
N THR A 172 9.96 -14.40 30.93
CA THR A 172 10.22 -15.15 32.15
C THR A 172 8.90 -15.38 32.86
N PRO A 173 8.62 -16.61 33.35
CA PRO A 173 7.51 -16.83 34.26
C PRO A 173 7.90 -16.19 35.59
N THR A 174 7.43 -14.97 35.85
CA THR A 174 7.44 -14.42 37.19
C THR A 174 6.27 -15.02 37.94
N ASP A 175 6.58 -16.00 38.78
CA ASP A 175 5.76 -16.44 39.89
C ASP A 175 5.47 -15.26 40.84
N SER A 176 4.18 -15.16 41.18
CA SER A 176 3.59 -14.67 42.44
C SER A 176 4.27 -13.59 43.32
N CYS A 177 3.47 -12.55 43.57
CA CYS A 177 3.22 -11.86 44.85
C CYS A 177 4.24 -10.80 45.37
N THR A 178 3.69 -9.73 45.96
CA THR A 178 4.29 -8.53 46.61
C THR A 178 4.80 -7.46 45.64
N ASP A 179 4.59 -6.16 45.83
CA ASP A 179 3.75 -5.35 46.72
C ASP A 179 3.53 -4.01 45.99
N SER A 180 2.49 -3.28 46.35
CA SER A 180 2.15 -1.97 45.78
C SER A 180 3.22 -0.92 46.12
N ASP A 181 3.26 0.13 45.31
CA ASP A 181 3.82 1.47 45.61
C ASP A 181 5.34 1.66 45.51
N HIS A 182 5.82 1.96 44.29
CA HIS A 182 6.91 2.94 44.09
C HIS A 182 6.96 3.42 42.62
N TYR A 183 5.91 4.15 42.21
CA TYR A 183 5.87 4.85 40.92
C TYR A 183 6.18 6.34 41.15
N MET A 184 7.17 6.86 40.41
CA MET A 184 7.59 8.27 40.27
C MET A 184 8.65 8.78 41.26
N GLU A 185 9.94 8.62 40.92
CA GLU A 185 10.96 9.59 41.32
C GLU A 185 12.17 9.54 40.37
N ASP A 186 12.03 10.15 39.19
CA ASP A 186 13.18 10.47 38.32
C ASP A 186 13.17 11.98 38.02
N GLN A 187 13.91 12.73 38.85
CA GLN A 187 14.29 14.11 38.59
C GLN A 187 15.46 14.15 37.60
N TYR A 188 15.20 14.58 36.36
CA TYR A 188 16.27 14.96 35.43
C TYR A 188 15.94 16.31 34.77
N TRP A 189 16.33 17.40 35.44
CA TRP A 189 16.51 18.70 34.79
C TRP A 189 17.81 19.35 35.32
N PRO A 190 18.80 19.66 34.46
CA PRO A 190 20.02 20.33 34.89
C PRO A 190 19.73 21.79 35.29
N LYS A 191 20.07 22.15 36.53
CA LYS A 191 20.02 23.52 37.04
C LYS A 191 21.42 24.12 36.97
N ASP A 192 21.79 24.69 35.82
CA ASP A 192 22.94 25.61 35.72
C ASP A 192 22.67 26.65 34.64
N LEU A 193 21.87 27.66 34.97
CA LEU A 193 21.83 28.95 34.28
C LEU A 193 21.66 30.05 35.33
N ASN A 194 22.70 30.28 36.12
CA ASN A 194 22.88 31.57 36.82
C ASN A 194 23.60 32.52 35.86
N ILE A 195 22.86 33.44 35.26
CA ILE A 195 23.39 34.69 34.73
C ILE A 195 22.64 35.81 35.45
N ASP A 196 23.29 36.36 36.46
CA ASP A 196 22.89 37.61 37.09
C ASP A 196 23.05 38.75 36.07
N CYS A 197 21.96 39.43 35.76
CA CYS A 197 21.99 40.74 35.12
C CYS A 197 21.48 41.76 36.15
N LYS A 198 22.39 42.60 36.63
CA LYS A 198 22.06 43.91 37.21
C LYS A 198 21.76 44.90 36.10
#